data_AF-A0A075MHI1-F1
#
_entry.id   AF-A0A075MHI1-F1
#
_cell.length_a   1.000
_cell.length_b   1.000
_cell.length_c   1.000
_cell.angle_alpha   90.00
_cell.angle_beta   90.00
_cell.angle_gamma   90.00
#
_symmetry.space_group_name_H-M   'P 1'
#
loop_
_entity.id
_entity.type
_entity.pdbx_description
1 polymer ?
#
loop_
_entity_poly.entity_id
_entity_poly.type
_entity_poly.pdbx_seq_one_letter_code
_entity_poly.pdbx_strand_id
1 'polypeptide(L)'
;MSENKPEYVKQIVPTHSSHNITVLEGIPAFIKVMENVFEVMNKNSGIVRLSGHDRRIYFQYFGDEYMIKFYNLLSELNNVVFRCLVVGEKNEYLVEERKAFVENRFIPNKYFSGISTYIYHNKIAYLMWQSLKVVLIENTDLALAHKNQFDLIWNEVAK
;
A
#
# COMPACT_ATOMS: atom_id res chain seq x y z
N MET A 1 -22.60 20.46 -29.71
CA MET A 1 -21.39 19.60 -29.75
C MET A 1 -21.59 18.50 -28.72
N SER A 2 -21.85 17.27 -29.14
CA SER A 2 -21.94 16.13 -28.23
C SER A 2 -20.53 15.66 -27.90
N GLU A 3 -20.14 15.77 -26.63
CA GLU A 3 -18.86 15.24 -26.14
C GLU A 3 -18.84 13.72 -26.30
N ASN A 4 -17.98 13.22 -27.19
CA ASN A 4 -17.67 11.81 -27.32
C ASN A 4 -16.91 11.38 -26.05
N LYS A 5 -17.66 10.94 -25.03
CA LYS A 5 -17.06 10.32 -23.85
C LYS A 5 -16.24 9.08 -24.27
N PRO A 6 -15.02 8.90 -23.74
CA PRO A 6 -14.19 7.74 -24.02
C PRO A 6 -14.94 6.43 -23.78
N GLU A 7 -14.63 5.40 -24.54
CA GLU A 7 -15.35 4.11 -24.53
C GLU A 7 -15.40 3.45 -23.14
N TYR A 8 -14.36 3.66 -22.31
CA TYR A 8 -14.31 3.17 -20.93
C TYR A 8 -15.27 3.88 -19.96
N VAL A 9 -15.82 5.05 -20.34
CA VAL A 9 -16.79 5.82 -19.52
C VAL A 9 -18.24 5.37 -19.80
N LYS A 10 -18.48 4.62 -20.88
CA LYS A 10 -19.83 4.17 -21.26
C LYS A 10 -20.31 2.96 -20.46
N GLN A 11 -19.43 2.36 -19.67
CA GLN A 11 -19.77 1.39 -18.64
C GLN A 11 -19.53 2.08 -17.28
N ILE A 12 -20.19 1.63 -16.23
CA ILE A 12 -20.05 2.12 -14.83
C ILE A 12 -21.10 3.18 -14.43
N VAL A 13 -22.34 2.72 -14.27
CA VAL A 13 -23.02 2.97 -12.98
C VAL A 13 -23.48 1.61 -12.46
N PRO A 14 -22.66 0.88 -11.67
CA PRO A 14 -23.12 -0.29 -10.97
C PRO A 14 -24.07 0.20 -9.88
N THR A 15 -25.33 -0.20 -9.98
CA THR A 15 -26.29 -0.15 -8.89
C THR A 15 -25.80 -1.05 -7.76
N HIS A 16 -25.34 -0.43 -6.68
CA HIS A 16 -24.95 -1.05 -5.40
C HIS A 16 -23.67 -1.91 -5.38
N SER A 17 -22.50 -1.28 -5.51
CA SER A 17 -21.32 -1.73 -4.74
C SER A 17 -21.20 -0.90 -3.47
N SER A 18 -21.10 -1.56 -2.31
CA SER A 18 -20.86 -0.87 -1.05
C SER A 18 -19.46 -0.24 -1.08
N HIS A 19 -19.40 1.06 -1.24
CA HIS A 19 -18.16 1.82 -1.13
C HIS A 19 -18.04 2.31 0.30
N ASN A 20 -17.07 1.77 1.04
CA ASN A 20 -16.80 2.21 2.40
C ASN A 20 -15.53 3.04 2.41
N ILE A 21 -15.63 4.27 2.90
CA ILE A 21 -14.48 5.16 3.14
C ILE A 21 -14.45 5.45 4.63
N THR A 22 -13.32 5.12 5.25
CA THR A 22 -13.07 5.35 6.67
C THR A 22 -11.87 6.27 6.81
N VAL A 23 -12.04 7.36 7.56
CA VAL A 23 -10.93 8.24 7.95
C VAL A 23 -10.56 7.94 9.39
N LEU A 24 -9.29 7.66 9.63
CA LEU A 24 -8.72 7.38 10.94
C LEU A 24 -7.61 8.39 11.24
N GLU A 25 -7.40 8.69 12.52
CA GLU A 25 -6.45 9.72 12.94
C GLU A 25 -5.44 9.20 13.99
N GLY A 26 -4.26 9.81 13.99
CA GLY A 26 -3.16 9.53 14.91
C GLY A 26 -2.39 8.25 14.60
N ILE A 27 -1.35 7.99 15.42
CA ILE A 27 -0.53 6.78 15.32
C ILE A 27 -1.35 5.47 15.42
N PRO A 28 -2.40 5.36 16.26
CA PRO A 28 -3.24 4.15 16.29
C PRO A 28 -3.94 3.83 14.96
N ALA A 29 -4.17 4.83 14.09
CA ALA A 29 -4.75 4.60 12.77
C ALA A 29 -3.88 3.68 11.91
N PHE A 30 -2.56 3.82 12.01
CA PHE A 30 -1.60 3.01 11.26
C PHE A 30 -1.60 1.56 11.73
N ILE A 31 -1.65 1.35 13.05
CA ILE A 31 -1.77 0.01 13.64
C ILE A 31 -3.04 -0.68 13.12
N LYS A 32 -4.17 0.04 13.09
CA LYS A 32 -5.43 -0.48 12.54
C LYS A 32 -5.33 -0.85 11.06
N VAL A 33 -4.58 -0.11 10.25
CA VAL A 33 -4.34 -0.49 8.84
C VAL A 33 -3.55 -1.79 8.78
N MET A 34 -2.51 -1.93 9.59
CA MET A 34 -1.68 -3.12 9.62
C MET A 34 -2.45 -4.37 10.08
N GLU A 35 -3.27 -4.23 11.11
CA GLU A 35 -4.21 -5.26 11.54
C GLU A 35 -5.21 -5.60 10.43
N ASN A 36 -5.74 -4.60 9.73
CA ASN A 36 -6.67 -4.83 8.62
C ASN A 36 -6.01 -5.55 7.43
N VAL A 37 -4.78 -5.18 7.06
CA VAL A 37 -4.00 -5.87 6.04
C VAL A 37 -3.80 -7.33 6.43
N PHE A 38 -3.38 -7.59 7.67
CA PHE A 38 -3.21 -8.95 8.16
C PHE A 38 -4.51 -9.74 8.12
N GLU A 39 -5.61 -9.21 8.66
CA GLU A 39 -6.89 -9.90 8.71
C GLU A 39 -7.41 -10.26 7.31
N VAL A 40 -7.34 -9.31 6.38
CA VAL A 40 -7.78 -9.51 5.00
C VAL A 40 -6.89 -10.54 4.31
N MET A 41 -5.57 -10.40 4.40
CA MET A 41 -4.63 -11.28 3.68
C MET A 41 -4.46 -12.65 4.34
N ASN A 42 -4.77 -12.82 5.63
CA ASN A 42 -4.82 -14.15 6.25
C ASN A 42 -5.92 -15.04 5.64
N LYS A 43 -6.99 -14.40 5.12
CA LYS A 43 -8.10 -15.07 4.44
C LYS A 43 -7.92 -15.13 2.92
N ASN A 44 -6.91 -14.44 2.37
CA ASN A 44 -6.75 -14.22 0.93
C ASN A 44 -5.28 -14.31 0.51
N SER A 45 -4.95 -15.15 -0.45
CA SER A 45 -3.61 -15.15 -1.04
C SER A 45 -3.39 -13.97 -2.00
N GLY A 46 -2.14 -13.64 -2.30
CA GLY A 46 -1.78 -12.70 -3.36
C GLY A 46 -0.76 -11.65 -2.96
N ILE A 47 -0.86 -10.47 -3.59
CA ILE A 47 0.16 -9.42 -3.46
C ILE A 47 -0.42 -8.22 -2.72
N VAL A 48 0.24 -7.83 -1.62
CA VAL A 48 0.11 -6.50 -1.02
C VAL A 48 1.10 -5.57 -1.70
N ARG A 49 0.61 -4.47 -2.25
CA ARG A 49 1.45 -3.46 -2.91
C ARG A 49 1.56 -2.26 -1.99
N LEU A 50 2.79 -1.87 -1.68
CA LEU A 50 3.08 -0.71 -0.85
C LEU A 50 3.88 0.30 -1.66
N SER A 51 3.29 1.46 -1.93
CA SER A 51 3.95 2.58 -2.59
C SER A 51 4.37 3.65 -1.59
N GLY A 52 5.52 4.29 -1.80
CA GLY A 52 6.00 5.38 -0.95
C GLY A 52 6.44 4.91 0.43
N HIS A 53 7.07 3.74 0.50
CA HIS A 53 7.59 3.22 1.77
C HIS A 53 8.87 3.97 2.16
N ASP A 54 8.76 4.95 3.04
CA ASP A 54 9.90 5.64 3.63
C ASP A 54 10.22 5.06 5.00
N ARG A 55 11.20 4.15 5.05
CA ARG A 55 11.58 3.42 6.27
C ARG A 55 11.89 4.35 7.44
N ARG A 56 12.48 5.52 7.17
CA ARG A 56 12.87 6.50 8.21
C ARG A 56 11.64 6.96 8.99
N ILE A 57 10.54 7.20 8.30
CA ILE A 57 9.28 7.63 8.90
C ILE A 57 8.70 6.50 9.77
N TYR A 58 8.71 5.26 9.27
CA TYR A 58 8.23 4.12 10.05
C TYR A 58 9.07 3.92 11.33
N PHE A 59 10.39 3.93 11.21
CA PHE A 59 11.28 3.81 12.38
C PHE A 59 11.11 4.97 13.36
N GLN A 60 10.94 6.21 12.88
CA GLN A 60 10.70 7.37 13.72
C GLN A 60 9.46 7.22 14.61
N TYR A 61 8.37 6.65 14.08
CA TYR A 61 7.11 6.54 14.82
C TYR A 61 6.99 5.26 15.64
N PHE A 62 7.58 4.15 15.20
CA PHE A 62 7.32 2.84 15.79
C PHE A 62 8.56 2.19 16.43
N GLY A 63 9.76 2.61 16.04
CA GLY A 63 11.01 1.98 16.48
C GLY A 63 11.22 0.57 15.92
N ASP A 64 12.42 0.04 16.16
CA ASP A 64 12.86 -1.25 15.60
C ASP A 64 12.04 -2.43 16.13
N GLU A 65 11.76 -2.45 17.43
CA GLU A 65 11.09 -3.57 18.10
C GLU A 65 9.69 -3.81 17.51
N TYR A 66 8.92 -2.73 17.31
CA TYR A 66 7.61 -2.83 16.69
C TYR A 66 7.70 -3.32 15.25
N MET A 67 8.63 -2.79 14.46
CA MET A 67 8.79 -3.19 13.06
C MET A 67 9.20 -4.66 12.94
N ILE A 68 10.11 -5.14 13.79
CA ILE A 68 10.50 -6.55 13.84
C ILE A 68 9.29 -7.43 14.19
N LYS A 69 8.54 -7.08 15.23
CA LYS A 69 7.33 -7.81 15.63
C LYS A 69 6.31 -7.85 14.50
N PHE A 70 6.09 -6.73 13.83
CA PHE A 70 5.17 -6.63 12.71
C PHE A 70 5.60 -7.49 11.52
N TYR A 71 6.88 -7.45 11.12
CA TYR A 71 7.39 -8.32 10.07
C TYR A 71 7.37 -9.80 10.44
N ASN A 72 7.45 -10.16 11.73
CA ASN A 72 7.28 -11.54 12.16
C ASN A 72 5.82 -11.97 12.02
N LEU A 73 4.87 -11.15 12.43
CA LEU A 73 3.45 -11.41 12.22
C LEU A 73 3.12 -11.58 10.73
N LEU A 74 3.61 -10.68 9.86
CA LEU A 74 3.38 -10.82 8.42
C LEU A 74 4.03 -12.07 7.82
N SER A 75 5.12 -12.57 8.39
CA SER A 75 5.79 -13.78 7.89
C SER A 75 4.98 -15.06 8.11
N GLU A 76 3.97 -15.01 8.97
CA GLU A 76 3.02 -16.10 9.20
C GLU A 76 1.94 -16.17 8.11
N LEU A 77 1.81 -15.13 7.28
CA LEU A 77 0.88 -15.12 6.16
C LEU A 77 1.37 -16.05 5.05
N ASN A 78 0.70 -17.19 4.90
CA ASN A 78 0.97 -18.12 3.82
C ASN A 78 0.50 -17.55 2.46
N ASN A 79 1.33 -17.69 1.43
CA ASN A 79 1.01 -17.30 0.04
C ASN A 79 0.70 -15.81 -0.14
N VAL A 80 1.31 -14.94 0.68
CA VAL A 80 1.23 -13.49 0.53
C VAL A 80 2.62 -12.94 0.22
N VAL A 81 2.70 -12.05 -0.77
CA VAL A 81 3.93 -11.33 -1.11
C VAL A 81 3.69 -9.83 -0.96
N PHE A 82 4.59 -9.15 -0.27
CA PHE A 82 4.61 -7.69 -0.18
C PHE A 82 5.56 -7.16 -1.24
N ARG A 83 5.05 -6.34 -2.16
CA ARG A 83 5.85 -5.57 -3.12
C ARG A 83 5.91 -4.14 -2.66
N CYS A 84 7.09 -3.67 -2.31
CA CYS A 84 7.31 -2.35 -1.73
C CYS A 84 8.13 -1.48 -2.69
N LEU A 85 7.54 -0.37 -3.14
CA LEU A 85 8.28 0.73 -3.75
C LEU A 85 8.82 1.61 -2.63
N VAL A 86 10.11 1.47 -2.39
CA VAL A 86 10.85 2.10 -1.30
C VAL A 86 11.40 3.44 -1.76
N VAL A 87 11.24 4.45 -0.92
CA VAL A 87 11.80 5.79 -1.13
C VAL A 87 13.32 5.74 -0.98
N GLY A 88 14.05 6.25 -1.96
CA GLY A 88 15.52 6.41 -1.89
C GLY A 88 16.27 5.38 -2.71
N GLU A 89 17.52 5.11 -2.33
CA GLU A 89 18.42 4.19 -3.04
C GLU A 89 18.75 2.96 -2.19
N LYS A 90 19.17 1.87 -2.84
CA LYS A 90 19.32 0.52 -2.28
C LYS A 90 20.22 0.40 -1.03
N ASN A 91 21.06 1.40 -0.75
CA ASN A 91 22.14 1.30 0.23
C ASN A 91 21.90 2.07 1.54
N GLU A 92 20.76 2.74 1.71
CA GLU A 92 20.64 3.68 2.85
C GLU A 92 20.29 3.01 4.20
N TYR A 93 19.62 1.84 4.23
CA TYR A 93 19.06 1.28 5.49
C TYR A 93 18.92 -0.25 5.52
N LEU A 94 19.88 -1.00 4.98
CA LEU A 94 19.81 -2.47 4.94
C LEU A 94 20.01 -3.07 6.33
N VAL A 95 18.93 -3.21 7.11
CA VAL A 95 18.74 -4.41 7.92
C VAL A 95 18.61 -5.57 6.93
N GLU A 96 19.23 -6.72 7.20
CA GLU A 96 19.21 -7.94 6.36
C GLU A 96 17.78 -8.48 6.18
N GLU A 97 16.95 -7.79 5.41
CA GLU A 97 15.55 -8.12 5.18
C GLU A 97 15.40 -8.84 3.85
N ARG A 98 16.03 -10.01 3.71
CA ARG A 98 15.58 -10.98 2.71
C ARG A 98 14.57 -11.92 3.33
N LYS A 99 13.46 -11.36 3.83
CA LYS A 99 12.31 -12.21 4.15
C LYS A 99 11.69 -12.64 2.83
N ALA A 100 11.49 -13.95 2.66
CA ALA A 100 11.03 -14.55 1.39
C ALA A 100 9.69 -13.97 0.88
N PHE A 101 8.92 -13.31 1.74
CA PHE A 101 7.63 -12.71 1.40
C PHE A 101 7.69 -11.20 1.08
N VAL A 102 8.85 -10.53 1.15
CA VAL A 102 8.97 -9.10 0.85
C VAL A 102 9.92 -8.86 -0.32
N GLU A 103 9.42 -8.21 -1.36
CA GLU A 103 10.16 -7.72 -2.51
C GLU A 103 10.25 -6.20 -2.44
N ASN A 104 11.45 -5.65 -2.53
CA ASN A 104 11.66 -4.19 -2.55
C ASN A 104 12.21 -3.76 -3.91
N ARG A 105 11.67 -2.67 -4.46
CA ARG A 105 12.28 -1.90 -5.55
C ARG A 105 12.37 -0.44 -5.16
N PHE A 106 13.35 0.27 -5.71
CA PHE A 106 13.70 1.61 -5.28
C PHE A 106 13.28 2.65 -6.31
N ILE A 107 12.77 3.78 -5.83
CA ILE A 107 12.36 4.92 -6.66
C ILE A 107 12.92 6.22 -6.05
N PRO A 108 13.44 7.15 -6.88
CA PRO A 108 13.92 8.44 -6.41
C PRO A 108 12.89 9.21 -5.58
N ASN A 109 13.33 9.79 -4.47
CA ASN A 109 12.47 10.49 -3.50
C ASN A 109 11.59 11.59 -4.13
N LYS A 110 12.05 12.24 -5.20
CA LYS A 110 11.29 13.29 -5.91
C LYS A 110 9.92 12.86 -6.45
N TYR A 111 9.67 11.55 -6.56
CA TYR A 111 8.39 11.02 -7.04
C TYR A 111 7.40 10.70 -5.91
N PHE A 112 7.76 10.92 -4.65
CA PHE A 112 6.89 10.69 -3.49
C PHE A 112 6.54 11.98 -2.77
N SER A 113 5.30 12.06 -2.29
CA SER A 113 4.73 13.25 -1.64
C SER A 113 4.63 13.13 -0.12
N GLY A 114 5.29 12.14 0.49
CA GLY A 114 5.13 11.82 1.92
C GLY A 114 3.81 11.10 2.25
N ILE A 115 3.19 10.46 1.25
CA ILE A 115 2.03 9.58 1.42
C ILE A 115 2.47 8.16 1.09
N SER A 116 2.25 7.22 2.02
CA SER A 116 2.37 5.80 1.72
C SER A 116 1.02 5.24 1.31
N THR A 117 0.99 4.37 0.31
CA THR A 117 -0.25 3.77 -0.20
C THR A 117 -0.17 2.25 -0.13
N TYR A 118 -1.06 1.63 0.63
CA TYR A 118 -1.25 0.18 0.63
C TYR A 118 -2.38 -0.17 -0.32
N ILE A 119 -2.17 -1.19 -1.17
CA ILE A 119 -3.18 -1.71 -2.09
C ILE A 119 -3.20 -3.23 -1.92
N TYR A 120 -4.34 -3.76 -1.48
CA TYR A 120 -4.49 -5.17 -1.13
C TYR A 120 -5.94 -5.59 -1.30
N HIS A 121 -6.16 -6.78 -1.86
CA HIS A 121 -7.50 -7.26 -2.20
C HIS A 121 -8.34 -6.18 -2.95
N ASN A 122 -9.48 -5.73 -2.41
CA ASN A 122 -10.33 -4.65 -2.94
C ASN A 122 -10.17 -3.33 -2.14
N LYS A 123 -9.08 -3.18 -1.37
CA LYS A 123 -8.85 -2.08 -0.43
C LYS A 123 -7.63 -1.26 -0.79
N ILE A 124 -7.70 0.02 -0.45
CA ILE A 124 -6.60 0.98 -0.51
C ILE A 124 -6.52 1.71 0.83
N ALA A 125 -5.32 1.84 1.38
CA ALA A 125 -5.07 2.72 2.52
C ALA A 125 -4.04 3.79 2.16
N TYR A 126 -4.43 5.05 2.28
CA TYR A 126 -3.53 6.20 2.18
C TYR A 126 -3.09 6.63 3.56
N LEU A 127 -1.78 6.60 3.79
CA LEU A 127 -1.13 6.98 5.04
C LEU A 127 -0.46 8.33 4.83
N MET A 128 -1.08 9.38 5.37
CA MET A 128 -0.58 10.75 5.31
C MET A 128 0.22 11.03 6.58
N TRP A 129 1.54 10.89 6.48
CA TRP A 129 2.45 10.97 7.63
C TRP A 129 2.50 12.36 8.27
N GLN A 130 2.43 13.42 7.47
CA GLN A 130 2.49 14.79 8.00
C GLN A 130 1.29 15.14 8.90
N SER A 131 0.09 14.69 8.51
CA SER A 131 -1.14 14.95 9.27
C SER A 131 -1.50 13.81 10.22
N LEU A 132 -0.74 12.71 10.21
CA LEU A 132 -1.06 11.46 10.90
C LEU A 132 -2.50 11.00 10.63
N LYS A 133 -2.88 10.97 9.35
CA LYS A 133 -4.22 10.53 8.93
C LYS A 133 -4.13 9.32 8.03
N VAL A 134 -5.12 8.46 8.15
CA VAL A 134 -5.33 7.33 7.26
C VAL A 134 -6.69 7.49 6.59
N VAL A 135 -6.72 7.29 5.28
CA VAL A 135 -7.96 7.07 4.54
C VAL A 135 -7.96 5.64 4.03
N LEU A 136 -8.85 4.81 4.58
CA LEU A 136 -9.07 3.44 4.16
C LEU A 136 -10.30 3.40 3.26
N ILE A 137 -10.14 2.85 2.06
CA ILE A 137 -11.18 2.76 1.03
C ILE A 137 -11.35 1.30 0.66
N GLU A 138 -12.59 0.83 0.64
CA GLU A 138 -12.98 -0.43 0.03
C GLU A 138 -13.74 -0.15 -1.27
N ASN A 139 -13.10 -0.42 -2.39
CA ASN A 139 -13.63 -0.21 -3.73
C ASN A 139 -12.82 -1.04 -4.73
N THR A 140 -13.47 -2.02 -5.37
CA THR A 140 -12.84 -2.94 -6.32
C THR A 140 -12.23 -2.22 -7.52
N ASP A 141 -12.95 -1.28 -8.12
CA ASP A 141 -12.51 -0.58 -9.34
C ASP A 141 -11.33 0.35 -9.04
N LEU A 142 -11.41 1.07 -7.92
CA LEU A 142 -10.31 1.93 -7.48
C LEU A 142 -9.08 1.10 -7.12
N ALA A 143 -9.26 0.00 -6.37
CA ALA A 143 -8.16 -0.91 -6.05
C ALA A 143 -7.51 -1.49 -7.33
N LEU A 144 -8.30 -1.85 -8.34
CA LEU A 144 -7.78 -2.31 -9.63
C LEU A 144 -6.99 -1.22 -10.36
N ALA A 145 -7.52 0.00 -10.44
CA ALA A 145 -6.82 1.13 -11.06
C ALA A 145 -5.46 1.39 -10.38
N HIS A 146 -5.43 1.40 -9.05
CA HIS A 146 -4.19 1.57 -8.28
C HIS A 146 -3.22 0.40 -8.42
N LYS A 147 -3.72 -0.85 -8.50
CA LYS A 147 -2.87 -2.02 -8.79
C LYS A 147 -2.18 -1.86 -10.14
N ASN A 148 -2.92 -1.48 -11.19
CA ASN A 148 -2.36 -1.30 -12.53
C ASN A 148 -1.30 -0.20 -12.55
N GLN A 149 -1.56 0.93 -11.89
CA GLN A 149 -0.58 2.02 -11.77
C GLN A 149 0.68 1.57 -11.03
N PHE A 150 0.52 0.86 -9.90
CA PHE A 150 1.64 0.31 -9.16
C PHE A 150 2.45 -0.67 -10.02
N ASP A 151 1.78 -1.60 -10.71
CA ASP A 151 2.44 -2.64 -11.51
C ASP A 151 3.19 -2.04 -12.71
N LEU A 152 2.66 -0.97 -13.32
CA LEU A 152 3.38 -0.21 -14.34
C LEU A 152 4.69 0.36 -13.79
N ILE A 153 4.62 1.06 -12.65
CA ILE A 153 5.80 1.65 -12.01
C ILE A 153 6.78 0.54 -11.61
N TRP A 154 6.27 -0.54 -11.02
CA TRP A 154 7.05 -1.68 -10.58
C TRP A 154 7.85 -2.28 -11.73
N ASN A 155 7.19 -2.59 -12.85
CA ASN A 155 7.80 -3.30 -13.98
C ASN A 155 8.70 -2.41 -14.84
N GLU A 156 8.30 -1.16 -15.10
CA GLU A 156 8.93 -0.32 -16.12
C GLU A 156 9.89 0.73 -15.54
N VAL A 157 9.71 1.13 -14.28
CA VAL A 157 10.43 2.28 -13.70
C VAL A 157 11.34 1.87 -12.55
N ALA A 158 10.81 1.08 -11.62
CA ALA A 158 11.49 0.74 -10.38
C ALA A 158 12.60 -0.30 -10.62
N LYS A 159 13.71 -0.15 -9.90
CA LYS A 159 14.89 -1.03 -10.00
C LYS A 159 15.16 -1.80 -8.72
#